data_AF-A0AA37GQM5-F1
#
_entry.id   AF-A0AA37GQM5-F1
#
_cell.length_a   1.000
_cell.length_b   1.000
_cell.length_c   1.000
_cell.angle_alpha   90.00
_cell.angle_beta   90.00
_cell.angle_gamma   90.00
#
_symmetry.space_group_name_H-M   'P 1'
#
loop_
_entity.id
_entity.type
_entity.pdbx_description
1 polymer ?
#
loop_
_entity_poly.entity_id
_entity_poly.type
_entity_poly.pdbx_seq_one_letter_code
_entity_poly.pdbx_strand_id
1 'polypeptide(L)'
;MDESLYNQWCQLLGQYTGCALTKPDDRLIAMAGIAQLYQQHTQDQYLAGLWKSRLLEGLDWVVVDPVARPANSSRAPSWSWAAVDSAVIPQTVKFGHSYLITARHIPPTLISGSFGAGQRPGDSVELVGIVTQAVVSYSHSREARSENLRLTLVDLASTLYAYPDAAGESFEKGRVLHLLPIKTRVATHEVADDKKSQLGEITILLEGFILQPVSGARGTYRRVGRFVFADPDHVGFFGLRGGAMKQNKNPPSAKMADDARISVIELV
;
A
#
# COMPACT_ATOMS: atom_id res chain seq x y z
N MET A 1 7.31 17.90 -4.26
CA MET A 1 8.38 17.27 -5.06
C MET A 1 7.91 16.98 -6.48
N ASP A 2 8.68 17.34 -7.50
CA ASP A 2 8.36 17.00 -8.89
C ASP A 2 8.53 15.49 -9.18
N GLU A 3 8.02 15.05 -10.34
CA GLU A 3 7.98 13.62 -10.70
C GLU A 3 9.37 13.02 -10.95
N SER A 4 10.26 13.74 -11.63
CA SER A 4 11.60 13.27 -11.94
C SER A 4 12.40 13.02 -10.67
N LEU A 5 12.37 13.98 -9.75
CA LEU A 5 13.08 13.89 -8.49
C LEU A 5 12.47 12.82 -7.57
N TYR A 6 11.14 12.68 -7.56
CA TYR A 6 10.50 11.61 -6.81
C TYR A 6 10.84 10.22 -7.36
N ASN A 7 10.94 10.07 -8.68
CA ASN A 7 11.39 8.82 -9.29
C ASN A 7 12.83 8.47 -8.91
N GLN A 8 13.73 9.46 -8.81
CA GLN A 8 15.09 9.23 -8.31
C GLN A 8 15.09 8.77 -6.85
N TRP A 9 14.26 9.38 -6.00
CA TRP A 9 14.07 8.93 -4.62
C TRP A 9 13.58 7.47 -4.56
N CYS A 10 12.58 7.11 -5.38
CA CYS A 10 12.06 5.75 -5.45
C CYS A 10 13.10 4.72 -5.92
N GLN A 11 13.93 5.08 -6.90
CA GLN A 11 15.04 4.23 -7.37
C GLN A 11 16.08 4.01 -6.26
N LEU A 12 16.50 5.09 -5.60
CA LEU A 12 17.42 5.03 -4.47
C LEU A 12 16.85 4.16 -3.34
N LEU A 13 15.58 4.33 -3.02
CA LEU A 13 14.89 3.55 -1.99
C LEU A 13 14.86 2.06 -2.34
N GLY A 14 14.52 1.70 -3.58
CA GLY A 14 14.53 0.32 -4.04
C GLY A 14 15.92 -0.32 -3.95
N GLN A 15 16.97 0.42 -4.36
CA GLN A 15 18.36 -0.04 -4.23
C GLN A 15 18.77 -0.23 -2.77
N TYR A 16 18.48 0.76 -1.91
CA TYR A 16 18.85 0.74 -0.50
C TYR A 16 18.16 -0.42 0.25
N THR A 17 16.85 -0.60 0.05
CA THR A 17 16.11 -1.66 0.73
C THR A 17 16.46 -3.07 0.25
N GLY A 18 17.00 -3.20 -0.96
CA GLY A 18 17.56 -4.45 -1.48
C GLY A 18 18.94 -4.81 -0.92
N CYS A 19 19.60 -3.92 -0.17
CA CYS A 19 20.89 -4.22 0.44
C CYS A 19 20.75 -5.09 1.70
N ALA A 20 21.76 -5.94 1.95
CA ALA A 20 21.91 -6.65 3.22
C ALA A 20 22.44 -5.68 4.31
N LEU A 21 21.52 -5.06 5.06
CA LEU A 21 21.86 -4.07 6.07
C LEU A 21 22.44 -4.71 7.34
N THR A 22 23.61 -4.23 7.79
CA THR A 22 24.25 -4.70 9.03
C THR A 22 23.53 -4.23 10.30
N LYS A 23 22.83 -3.09 10.23
CA LYS A 23 22.04 -2.51 11.33
C LYS A 23 20.63 -2.20 10.84
N PRO A 24 19.71 -3.18 10.84
CA PRO A 24 18.38 -3.01 10.28
C PRO A 24 17.52 -1.98 11.04
N ASP A 25 17.82 -1.72 12.30
CA ASP A 25 17.13 -0.71 13.11
C ASP A 25 17.44 0.74 12.69
N ASP A 26 18.58 0.97 12.02
CA ASP A 26 19.02 2.29 11.61
C ASP A 26 18.53 2.69 10.21
N ARG A 27 17.55 1.98 9.62
CA ARG A 27 17.08 2.20 8.23
C ARG A 27 16.72 3.65 7.91
N LEU A 28 15.88 4.27 8.74
CA LEU A 28 15.48 5.66 8.55
C LEU A 28 16.65 6.63 8.80
N ILE A 29 17.50 6.32 9.77
CA ILE A 29 18.67 7.14 10.15
C ILE A 29 19.70 7.14 9.01
N ALA A 30 19.97 5.99 8.41
CA ALA A 30 20.90 5.82 7.30
C ALA A 30 20.48 6.64 6.07
N MET A 31 19.18 6.81 5.85
CA MET A 31 18.63 7.61 4.76
C MET A 31 18.42 9.10 5.14
N ALA A 32 18.55 9.47 6.42
CA ALA A 32 18.21 10.80 6.91
C ALA A 32 19.07 11.91 6.28
N GLY A 33 20.37 11.66 6.07
CA GLY A 33 21.25 12.63 5.43
C GLY A 33 20.84 12.94 3.98
N ILE A 34 20.48 11.92 3.20
CA ILE A 34 20.00 12.10 1.82
C ILE A 34 18.62 12.76 1.82
N ALA A 35 17.73 12.34 2.72
CA ALA A 35 16.43 12.97 2.90
C ALA A 35 16.56 14.47 3.22
N GLN A 36 17.53 14.85 4.06
CA GLN A 36 17.77 16.27 4.37
C GLN A 36 18.15 17.08 3.12
N LEU A 37 18.95 16.52 2.21
CA LEU A 37 19.30 17.17 0.93
C LEU A 37 18.05 17.36 0.04
N TYR A 38 17.21 16.33 -0.07
CA TYR A 38 15.94 16.42 -0.81
C TYR A 38 15.01 17.45 -0.18
N GLN A 39 14.91 17.49 1.15
CA GLN A 39 14.09 18.45 1.88
C GLN A 39 14.57 19.89 1.66
N GLN A 40 15.88 20.14 1.68
CA GLN A 40 16.45 21.45 1.39
C GLN A 40 16.16 21.91 -0.05
N HIS A 41 16.25 21.00 -1.02
CA HIS A 41 16.01 21.33 -2.43
C HIS A 41 14.52 21.52 -2.75
N THR A 42 13.66 20.68 -2.17
CA THR A 42 12.23 20.63 -2.53
C THR A 42 11.31 21.41 -1.60
N GLN A 43 11.82 21.78 -0.42
CA GLN A 43 11.02 22.31 0.69
C GLN A 43 9.87 21.38 1.11
N ASP A 44 9.95 20.09 0.74
CA ASP A 44 8.96 19.08 1.11
C ASP A 44 9.27 18.50 2.49
N GLN A 45 8.25 17.95 3.13
CA GLN A 45 8.38 17.38 4.47
C GLN A 45 8.60 15.88 4.43
N TYR A 46 9.65 15.42 5.12
CA TYR A 46 9.98 14.00 5.26
C TYR A 46 9.29 13.38 6.48
N LEU A 47 8.60 12.26 6.26
CA LEU A 47 7.68 11.62 7.21
C LEU A 47 8.01 10.13 7.29
N ALA A 48 8.79 9.72 8.29
CA ALA A 48 9.17 8.33 8.53
C ALA A 48 9.50 7.54 7.25
N GLY A 49 10.28 8.10 6.33
CA GLY A 49 10.62 7.43 5.07
C GLY A 49 9.92 7.96 3.81
N LEU A 50 8.86 8.75 3.97
CA LEU A 50 7.97 9.20 2.88
C LEU A 50 7.95 10.73 2.75
N TRP A 51 7.40 11.23 1.65
CA TRP A 51 7.30 12.65 1.35
C TRP A 51 5.88 13.15 1.46
N LYS A 52 5.64 14.24 2.20
CA LYS A 52 4.30 14.81 2.42
C LYS A 52 3.56 15.09 1.11
N SER A 53 4.22 15.75 0.15
CA SER A 53 3.57 16.08 -1.13
C SER A 53 3.24 14.86 -1.99
N ARG A 54 3.86 13.70 -1.71
CA ARG A 54 3.69 12.44 -2.44
C ARG A 54 3.22 11.32 -1.52
N LEU A 55 2.55 11.62 -0.40
CA LEU A 55 2.32 10.63 0.66
C LEU A 55 1.57 9.39 0.16
N LEU A 56 0.52 9.56 -0.65
CA LEU A 56 -0.25 8.43 -1.18
C LEU A 56 0.61 7.51 -2.08
N GLU A 57 1.48 8.10 -2.90
CA GLU A 57 2.46 7.36 -3.71
C GLU A 57 3.53 6.70 -2.85
N GLY A 58 3.95 7.39 -1.79
CA GLY A 58 4.94 6.87 -0.85
C GLY A 58 4.39 5.71 -0.02
N LEU A 59 3.09 5.68 0.26
CA LEU A 59 2.43 4.58 0.98
C LEU A 59 2.28 3.33 0.12
N ASP A 60 2.32 3.46 -1.21
CA ASP A 60 2.05 2.37 -2.14
C ASP A 60 3.34 1.63 -2.55
N TRP A 61 4.09 1.16 -1.56
CA TRP A 61 5.20 0.22 -1.78
C TRP A 61 4.72 -1.23 -1.69
N VAL A 62 5.41 -2.15 -2.38
CA VAL A 62 5.20 -3.61 -2.28
C VAL A 62 6.47 -4.30 -1.83
N VAL A 63 6.32 -5.44 -1.15
CA VAL A 63 7.44 -6.29 -0.75
C VAL A 63 7.70 -7.33 -1.84
N VAL A 64 8.97 -7.59 -2.15
CA VAL A 64 9.38 -8.66 -3.08
C VAL A 64 9.39 -9.98 -2.32
N ASP A 65 10.37 -10.18 -1.43
CA ASP A 65 10.49 -11.39 -0.63
C ASP A 65 10.17 -11.09 0.83
N PRO A 66 8.94 -11.32 1.31
CA PRO A 66 8.57 -11.00 2.69
C PRO A 66 9.34 -11.89 3.69
N VAL A 67 10.10 -11.25 4.58
CA VAL A 67 10.76 -11.89 5.72
C VAL A 67 10.02 -11.58 7.01
N ALA A 68 10.39 -12.24 8.12
CA ALA A 68 9.77 -11.97 9.41
C ALA A 68 9.90 -10.49 9.78
N ARG A 69 8.88 -9.93 10.45
CA ARG A 69 8.96 -8.54 10.91
C ARG A 69 10.15 -8.34 11.85
N PRO A 70 10.74 -7.13 11.85
CA PRO A 70 11.79 -6.77 12.80
C PRO A 70 11.31 -6.94 14.24
N ALA A 71 12.17 -7.43 15.12
CA ALA A 71 11.86 -7.56 16.54
C ALA A 71 11.56 -6.19 17.19
N ASN A 72 12.25 -5.14 16.74
CA ASN A 72 12.00 -3.77 17.15
C ASN A 72 10.84 -3.14 16.37
N SER A 73 9.62 -3.36 16.83
CA SER A 73 8.41 -2.81 16.21
C SER A 73 8.27 -1.28 16.33
N SER A 74 9.15 -0.62 17.10
CA SER A 74 9.13 0.83 17.35
C SER A 74 10.12 1.60 16.47
N ARG A 75 10.86 0.92 15.59
CA ARG A 75 11.83 1.58 14.70
C ARG A 75 11.18 2.46 13.63
N ALA A 76 9.99 2.09 13.18
CA ALA A 76 9.22 2.79 12.15
C ALA A 76 7.73 2.39 12.24
N PRO A 77 6.81 3.29 11.89
CA PRO A 77 5.38 2.97 11.84
C PRO A 77 5.08 2.00 10.70
N SER A 78 4.01 1.20 10.79
CA SER A 78 3.78 0.06 9.87
C SER A 78 3.58 0.45 8.40
N TRP A 79 3.23 1.72 8.15
CA TRP A 79 3.05 2.29 6.83
C TRP A 79 4.34 2.79 6.18
N SER A 80 5.42 2.90 6.96
CA SER A 80 6.76 3.17 6.46
C SER A 80 7.35 1.92 5.80
N TRP A 81 8.06 2.11 4.69
CA TRP A 81 8.90 1.06 4.10
C TRP A 81 9.97 0.54 5.08
N ALA A 82 10.33 1.33 6.10
CA ALA A 82 11.31 0.93 7.10
C ALA A 82 10.72 -0.01 8.16
N ALA A 83 9.41 -0.30 8.17
CA ALA A 83 8.81 -1.26 9.09
C ALA A 83 9.05 -2.73 8.72
N VAL A 84 9.64 -2.99 7.56
CA VAL A 84 9.99 -4.33 7.07
C VAL A 84 11.49 -4.42 6.77
N ASP A 85 12.06 -5.61 6.90
CA ASP A 85 13.47 -5.87 6.56
C ASP A 85 13.69 -6.30 5.11
N SER A 86 12.61 -6.60 4.39
CA SER A 86 12.63 -6.96 2.98
C SER A 86 12.96 -5.79 2.05
N ALA A 87 13.36 -6.14 0.83
CA ALA A 87 13.38 -5.22 -0.30
C ALA A 87 11.96 -4.75 -0.63
N VAL A 88 11.82 -3.46 -0.92
CA VAL A 88 10.54 -2.88 -1.34
C VAL A 88 10.64 -2.27 -2.73
N ILE A 89 9.53 -2.34 -3.47
CA ILE A 89 9.38 -1.67 -4.76
C ILE A 89 8.31 -0.59 -4.59
N PRO A 90 8.70 0.70 -4.60
CA PRO A 90 7.74 1.80 -4.69
C PRO A 90 6.89 1.66 -5.95
N GLN A 91 5.57 1.73 -5.84
CA GLN A 91 4.70 1.71 -7.01
C GLN A 91 4.58 3.12 -7.56
N THR A 92 4.78 3.24 -8.88
CA THR A 92 4.51 4.49 -9.58
C THR A 92 3.10 4.49 -10.13
N VAL A 93 2.50 5.68 -10.11
CA VAL A 93 1.19 5.92 -10.69
C VAL A 93 1.44 6.32 -12.14
N LYS A 94 1.08 5.48 -13.11
CA LYS A 94 1.12 5.87 -14.52
C LYS A 94 0.10 7.00 -14.77
N PHE A 95 0.22 7.70 -15.91
CA PHE A 95 -0.77 8.72 -16.29
C PHE A 95 -2.21 8.18 -16.27
N GLY A 96 -3.14 8.92 -15.66
CA GLY A 96 -4.58 8.64 -15.69
C GLY A 96 -5.15 7.81 -14.52
N HIS A 97 -4.38 7.61 -13.45
CA HIS A 97 -4.82 6.91 -12.25
C HIS A 97 -5.16 7.90 -11.13
N SER A 98 -6.18 7.59 -10.34
CA SER A 98 -6.54 8.34 -9.14
C SER A 98 -6.53 7.43 -7.92
N TYR A 99 -6.03 7.95 -6.80
CA TYR A 99 -6.22 7.29 -5.52
C TYR A 99 -7.68 7.39 -5.09
N LEU A 100 -8.19 6.31 -4.50
CA LEU A 100 -9.51 6.19 -3.90
C LEU A 100 -9.53 6.67 -2.43
N ILE A 101 -8.38 7.09 -1.93
CA ILE A 101 -8.17 7.60 -0.58
C ILE A 101 -7.58 9.01 -0.63
N THR A 102 -7.76 9.77 0.44
CA THR A 102 -7.08 11.06 0.63
C THR A 102 -6.34 11.09 1.97
N ALA A 103 -5.27 11.87 2.07
CA ALA A 103 -4.58 12.11 3.34
C ALA A 103 -5.05 13.45 3.93
N ARG A 104 -5.51 13.47 5.19
CA ARG A 104 -6.09 14.69 5.83
C ARG A 104 -5.12 15.44 6.73
N HIS A 105 -4.46 14.73 7.64
CA HIS A 105 -3.60 15.34 8.62
C HIS A 105 -2.27 14.60 8.68
N ILE A 106 -1.20 15.37 8.59
CA ILE A 106 0.17 14.92 8.74
C ILE A 106 0.76 15.86 9.78
N PRO A 107 0.95 15.39 11.04
CA PRO A 107 1.60 16.18 12.05
C PRO A 107 2.97 16.61 11.54
N PRO A 108 3.40 17.87 11.76
CA PRO A 108 4.70 18.29 11.31
C PRO A 108 5.80 17.52 12.06
N THR A 109 6.59 16.72 11.36
CA THR A 109 7.83 16.13 11.89
C THR A 109 8.93 17.18 11.90
N LEU A 110 9.46 17.47 13.10
CA LEU A 110 10.77 18.10 13.26
C LEU A 110 11.82 16.98 13.28
N ILE A 111 12.79 17.01 12.39
CA ILE A 111 14.02 16.22 12.53
C ILE A 111 14.86 16.93 13.61
N SER A 112 14.51 16.72 14.88
CA SER A 112 15.32 17.16 16.01
C SER A 112 16.00 15.94 16.61
N GLY A 113 17.33 15.92 16.57
CA GLY A 113 18.21 14.78 16.87
C GLY A 113 18.22 14.28 18.33
N SER A 114 17.06 14.01 18.92
CA SER A 114 16.94 13.39 20.22
C SER A 114 15.68 12.53 20.29
N PHE A 115 15.85 11.22 20.10
CA PHE A 115 14.80 10.23 20.25
C PHE A 115 14.54 9.95 21.74
N GLY A 116 13.66 10.74 22.37
CA GLY A 116 13.12 10.46 23.71
C GLY A 116 12.00 9.41 23.68
N ALA A 117 11.80 8.70 24.80
CA ALA A 117 10.75 7.70 24.99
C ALA A 117 9.41 8.39 25.29
N GLY A 118 8.60 8.57 24.25
CA GLY A 118 7.28 9.16 24.26
C GLY A 118 6.88 9.39 22.81
N GLN A 119 5.63 9.07 22.47
CA GLN A 119 5.07 9.07 21.11
C GLN A 119 5.69 10.15 20.21
N ARG A 120 6.37 9.73 19.14
CA ARG A 120 7.20 10.60 18.32
C ARG A 120 6.33 11.28 17.26
N PRO A 121 6.50 12.60 17.03
CA PRO A 121 5.82 13.28 15.94
C PRO A 121 6.15 12.63 14.57
N GLY A 122 5.14 12.10 13.88
CA GLY A 122 5.32 11.33 12.63
C GLY A 122 5.03 9.82 12.75
N ASP A 123 4.46 9.37 13.87
CA ASP A 123 4.08 7.97 14.11
C ASP A 123 2.76 7.56 13.43
N SER A 124 1.93 8.51 13.02
CA SER A 124 0.66 8.19 12.35
C SER A 124 0.34 9.08 11.15
N VAL A 125 -0.44 8.53 10.23
CA VAL A 125 -1.04 9.27 9.10
C VAL A 125 -2.55 9.05 9.07
N GLU A 126 -3.29 10.12 8.87
CA GLU A 126 -4.74 10.06 8.71
C GLU A 126 -5.12 9.89 7.25
N LEU A 127 -5.80 8.78 6.95
CA LEU A 127 -6.35 8.50 5.64
C LEU A 127 -7.87 8.56 5.69
N VAL A 128 -8.47 9.08 4.63
CA VAL A 128 -9.92 9.07 4.42
C VAL A 128 -10.22 8.07 3.33
N GLY A 129 -11.06 7.09 3.64
CA GLY A 129 -11.45 6.03 2.72
C GLY A 129 -12.50 5.10 3.30
N ILE A 130 -12.80 4.04 2.55
CA ILE A 130 -13.77 3.00 2.96
C ILE A 130 -12.98 1.77 3.39
N VAL A 131 -13.10 1.40 4.67
CA VAL A 131 -12.58 0.13 5.18
C VAL A 131 -13.68 -0.91 5.16
N THR A 132 -13.49 -1.97 4.39
CA THR A 132 -14.42 -3.09 4.27
C THR A 132 -13.95 -4.24 5.14
N GLN A 133 -14.80 -4.71 6.05
CA GLN A 133 -14.53 -5.92 6.83
C GLN A 133 -14.94 -7.16 6.04
N ALA A 134 -14.11 -8.19 6.09
CA ALA A 134 -14.38 -9.45 5.39
C ALA A 134 -13.85 -10.65 6.16
N VAL A 135 -14.61 -11.73 6.21
CA VAL A 135 -14.17 -12.99 6.84
C VAL A 135 -13.55 -13.90 5.79
N VAL A 136 -12.36 -14.42 6.06
CA VAL A 136 -11.71 -15.42 5.20
C VAL A 136 -12.48 -16.75 5.30
N SER A 137 -13.00 -17.24 4.18
CA SER A 137 -13.65 -18.54 4.10
C SER A 137 -12.67 -19.65 3.69
N TYR A 138 -11.74 -19.32 2.81
CA TYR A 138 -10.70 -20.22 2.31
C TYR A 138 -9.43 -19.44 1.99
N SER A 139 -8.27 -20.06 2.21
CA SER A 139 -6.96 -19.48 2.01
C SER A 139 -6.02 -20.53 1.43
N HIS A 140 -5.32 -20.19 0.35
CA HIS A 140 -4.43 -21.10 -0.36
C HIS A 140 -3.23 -20.37 -0.94
N SER A 141 -2.02 -20.85 -0.65
CA SER A 141 -0.80 -20.44 -1.36
C SER A 141 -0.69 -21.25 -2.64
N ARG A 142 -0.47 -20.60 -3.79
CA ARG A 142 -0.29 -21.29 -5.07
C ARG A 142 1.19 -21.63 -5.23
N GLU A 143 1.55 -22.90 -5.17
CA GLU A 143 2.90 -23.40 -5.51
C GLU A 143 4.06 -22.87 -4.63
N ALA A 144 5.16 -23.62 -4.56
CA ALA A 144 6.31 -23.36 -3.67
C ALA A 144 7.08 -22.04 -3.95
N ARG A 145 6.60 -21.20 -4.88
CA ARG A 145 7.22 -19.94 -5.32
C ARG A 145 6.26 -18.75 -5.44
N SER A 146 4.94 -18.90 -5.28
CA SER A 146 4.05 -17.73 -5.37
C SER A 146 3.93 -17.06 -3.99
N GLU A 147 4.47 -15.85 -3.90
CA GLU A 147 4.48 -14.97 -2.72
C GLU A 147 3.08 -14.46 -2.31
N ASN A 148 2.06 -14.73 -3.13
CA ASN A 148 0.68 -14.32 -2.88
C ASN A 148 -0.21 -15.46 -2.36
N LEU A 149 -1.23 -15.05 -1.59
CA LEU A 149 -2.24 -15.91 -1.03
C LEU A 149 -3.56 -15.68 -1.75
N ARG A 150 -4.13 -16.75 -2.29
CA ARG A 150 -5.48 -16.74 -2.88
C ARG A 150 -6.49 -16.87 -1.75
N LEU A 151 -7.30 -15.83 -1.56
CA LEU A 151 -8.34 -15.77 -0.55
C LEU A 151 -9.72 -15.81 -1.18
N THR A 152 -10.60 -16.61 -0.57
CA THR A 152 -12.04 -16.50 -0.75
C THR A 152 -12.62 -15.90 0.53
N LEU A 153 -13.55 -14.96 0.40
CA LEU A 153 -14.19 -14.29 1.53
C LEU A 153 -15.65 -14.74 1.61
N VAL A 154 -16.23 -14.76 2.81
CA VAL A 154 -17.61 -15.25 3.03
C VAL A 154 -18.63 -14.47 2.19
N ASP A 155 -18.48 -13.14 2.14
CA ASP A 155 -19.44 -12.23 1.50
C ASP A 155 -18.97 -11.74 0.12
N LEU A 156 -17.95 -12.39 -0.47
CA LEU A 156 -17.42 -12.07 -1.78
C LEU A 156 -17.44 -13.30 -2.68
N ALA A 157 -18.25 -13.26 -3.74
CA ALA A 157 -18.37 -14.33 -4.73
C ALA A 157 -17.13 -14.48 -5.64
N SER A 158 -16.05 -13.77 -5.35
CA SER A 158 -14.87 -13.66 -6.20
C SER A 158 -13.58 -13.81 -5.39
N THR A 159 -12.48 -14.03 -6.10
CA THR A 159 -11.16 -14.29 -5.49
C THR A 159 -10.42 -12.97 -5.23
N LEU A 160 -9.84 -12.85 -4.04
CA LEU A 160 -8.92 -11.78 -3.67
C LEU A 160 -7.50 -12.34 -3.52
N TYR A 161 -6.50 -11.64 -4.06
CA TYR A 161 -5.10 -12.00 -3.91
C TYR A 161 -4.46 -11.14 -2.83
N ALA A 162 -3.96 -11.74 -1.76
CA ALA A 162 -3.27 -11.08 -0.67
C ALA A 162 -1.75 -11.23 -0.78
N TYR A 163 -1.04 -10.16 -0.48
CA TYR A 163 0.42 -10.04 -0.50
C TYR A 163 0.82 -9.52 0.88
N PRO A 164 1.25 -10.39 1.82
CA PRO A 164 1.64 -9.96 3.15
C PRO A 164 2.92 -9.09 3.12
N ASP A 165 3.00 -8.09 4.00
CA ASP A 165 4.20 -7.26 4.10
C ASP A 165 5.36 -7.98 4.82
N ALA A 166 5.10 -9.08 5.50
CA ALA A 166 6.10 -9.86 6.23
C ALA A 166 5.74 -11.34 6.34
N ALA A 167 6.74 -12.19 6.48
CA ALA A 167 6.54 -13.60 6.77
C ALA A 167 5.89 -13.76 8.16
N GLY A 168 4.95 -14.71 8.25
CA GLY A 168 4.18 -14.98 9.47
C GLY A 168 2.87 -14.20 9.59
N GLU A 169 2.62 -13.22 8.72
CA GLU A 169 1.28 -12.62 8.58
C GLU A 169 0.31 -13.67 8.00
N SER A 170 -0.56 -14.23 8.85
CA SER A 170 -1.46 -15.31 8.44
C SER A 170 -2.85 -14.80 8.04
N PHE A 171 -3.36 -15.27 6.91
CA PHE A 171 -4.73 -14.98 6.46
C PHE A 171 -5.55 -16.28 6.46
N GLU A 172 -5.66 -16.90 7.63
CA GLU A 172 -6.32 -18.19 7.84
C GLU A 172 -7.85 -18.09 7.82
N LYS A 173 -8.52 -19.22 7.61
CA LYS A 173 -9.97 -19.33 7.65
C LYS A 173 -10.54 -18.82 8.99
N GLY A 174 -11.59 -18.01 8.90
CA GLY A 174 -12.26 -17.40 10.05
C GLY A 174 -11.68 -16.05 10.47
N ARG A 175 -10.51 -15.65 9.96
CA ARG A 175 -9.91 -14.34 10.28
C ARG A 175 -10.71 -13.22 9.62
N VAL A 176 -10.90 -12.12 10.36
CA VAL A 176 -11.51 -10.88 9.84
C VAL A 176 -10.41 -9.99 9.27
N LEU A 177 -10.49 -9.70 7.99
CA LEU A 177 -9.65 -8.74 7.29
C LEU A 177 -10.30 -7.35 7.28
N HIS A 178 -9.49 -6.32 7.32
CA HIS A 178 -9.91 -4.94 7.09
C HIS A 178 -9.26 -4.45 5.80
N LEU A 179 -10.05 -4.23 4.77
CA LEU A 179 -9.58 -3.98 3.41
C LEU A 179 -9.82 -2.52 3.06
N LEU A 180 -8.76 -1.77 2.77
CA LEU A 180 -8.82 -0.39 2.32
C LEU A 180 -8.42 -0.31 0.84
N PRO A 181 -9.36 -0.16 -0.10
CA PRO A 181 -9.03 0.09 -1.50
C PRO A 181 -8.31 1.43 -1.64
N ILE A 182 -7.18 1.46 -2.36
CA ILE A 182 -6.37 2.68 -2.51
C ILE A 182 -6.31 3.19 -3.94
N LYS A 183 -6.36 2.31 -4.96
CA LYS A 183 -6.28 2.73 -6.36
C LYS A 183 -6.85 1.67 -7.31
N THR A 184 -7.11 2.09 -8.54
CA THR A 184 -7.35 1.17 -9.67
C THR A 184 -6.18 1.19 -10.64
N ARG A 185 -5.84 0.03 -11.22
CA ARG A 185 -4.82 -0.10 -12.27
C ARG A 185 -5.37 -0.86 -13.46
N VAL A 186 -5.02 -0.40 -14.66
CA VAL A 186 -5.30 -1.14 -15.89
C VAL A 186 -4.17 -2.15 -16.13
N ALA A 187 -4.55 -3.42 -16.31
CA ALA A 187 -3.65 -4.49 -16.74
C ALA A 187 -4.05 -4.94 -18.15
N THR A 188 -3.08 -4.99 -19.05
CA THR A 188 -3.22 -5.57 -20.38
C THR A 188 -2.61 -6.96 -20.36
N HIS A 189 -3.41 -8.00 -20.57
CA HIS A 189 -2.90 -9.35 -20.74
C HIS A 189 -2.44 -9.54 -22.18
N GLU A 190 -1.13 -9.45 -22.44
CA GLU A 190 -0.60 -9.85 -23.74
C GLU A 190 -0.82 -11.36 -23.91
N VAL A 191 -1.73 -11.73 -24.80
CA VAL A 191 -1.87 -13.11 -25.23
C VAL A 191 -0.68 -13.38 -26.16
N ALA A 192 0.29 -14.13 -25.67
CA ALA A 192 1.37 -14.65 -26.50
C ALA A 192 0.79 -15.72 -27.45
N ASP A 193 0.17 -15.27 -28.54
CA ASP A 193 -0.18 -16.14 -29.66
C ASP A 193 0.64 -15.72 -30.88
N ASP A 194 1.40 -16.68 -31.41
CA ASP A 194 2.58 -16.51 -32.26
C ASP A 194 2.26 -16.01 -33.68
N LYS A 195 1.02 -15.54 -33.95
CA LYS A 195 0.56 -15.16 -35.30
C LYS A 195 -0.30 -13.92 -35.44
N LYS A 196 -0.52 -13.11 -34.39
CA LYS A 196 -1.03 -11.73 -34.49
C LYS A 196 -1.04 -11.10 -33.11
N SER A 197 -0.32 -10.00 -32.93
CA SER A 197 -0.45 -9.11 -31.78
C SER A 197 -1.87 -8.50 -31.74
N GLN A 198 -2.83 -9.23 -31.17
CA GLN A 198 -4.12 -8.64 -30.80
C GLN A 198 -3.93 -7.86 -29.50
N LEU A 199 -4.57 -6.69 -29.41
CA LEU A 199 -4.58 -5.91 -28.17
C LEU A 199 -5.19 -6.79 -27.07
N GLY A 200 -4.37 -7.11 -26.06
CA GLY A 200 -4.75 -7.98 -24.95
C GLY A 200 -6.03 -7.55 -24.24
N GLU A 201 -6.73 -8.50 -23.62
CA GLU A 201 -7.90 -8.20 -22.79
C GLU A 201 -7.52 -7.20 -21.69
N ILE A 202 -8.26 -6.10 -21.62
CA ILE A 202 -8.04 -5.02 -20.66
C ILE A 202 -8.80 -5.37 -19.38
N THR A 203 -8.07 -5.64 -18.31
CA THR A 203 -8.63 -5.90 -16.98
C THR A 203 -8.35 -4.73 -16.04
N ILE A 204 -9.35 -4.33 -15.25
CA ILE A 204 -9.17 -3.36 -14.17
C ILE A 204 -8.88 -4.12 -12.89
N LEU A 205 -7.77 -3.77 -12.26
CA LEU A 205 -7.38 -4.28 -10.95
C LEU A 205 -7.69 -3.22 -9.90
N LEU A 206 -8.42 -3.61 -8.87
CA LEU A 206 -8.53 -2.85 -7.64
C LEU A 206 -7.40 -3.28 -6.71
N GLU A 207 -6.64 -2.31 -6.23
CA GLU A 207 -5.50 -2.52 -5.34
C GLU A 207 -5.75 -1.77 -4.04
N GLY A 208 -5.31 -2.35 -2.92
CA GLY A 208 -5.56 -1.77 -1.60
C GLY A 208 -4.70 -2.36 -0.49
N PHE A 209 -4.81 -1.80 0.71
CA PHE A 209 -4.13 -2.28 1.89
C PHE A 209 -4.98 -3.29 2.66
N ILE A 210 -4.30 -4.28 3.22
CA ILE A 210 -4.83 -5.15 4.26
C ILE A 210 -4.37 -4.55 5.59
N LEU A 211 -5.34 -4.26 6.45
CA LEU A 211 -5.17 -3.57 7.70
C LEU A 211 -5.47 -4.50 8.88
N GLN A 212 -4.72 -4.31 9.96
CA GLN A 212 -4.95 -4.95 11.24
C GLN A 212 -5.35 -3.89 12.27
N PRO A 213 -6.53 -3.99 12.92
CA PRO A 213 -6.93 -3.07 13.97
C PRO A 213 -5.97 -3.10 15.16
N VAL A 214 -5.73 -1.94 15.76
CA VAL A 214 -4.99 -1.82 17.02
C VAL A 214 -5.96 -2.03 18.18
N SER A 215 -5.63 -2.98 19.07
CA SER A 215 -6.47 -3.28 20.23
C SER A 215 -6.65 -2.04 21.12
N GLY A 216 -7.90 -1.71 21.46
CA GLY A 216 -8.23 -0.55 22.30
C GLY A 216 -8.22 0.81 21.59
N ALA A 217 -7.86 0.89 20.30
CA ALA A 217 -7.81 2.13 19.53
C ALA A 217 -8.73 2.04 18.29
N ARG A 218 -9.98 2.48 18.43
CA ARG A 218 -10.98 2.42 17.35
C ARG A 218 -10.58 3.32 16.18
N GLY A 219 -10.58 2.77 14.97
CA GLY A 219 -10.21 3.51 13.76
C GLY A 219 -8.70 3.59 13.52
N THR A 220 -7.90 3.01 14.41
CA THR A 220 -6.44 2.94 14.29
C THR A 220 -6.02 1.57 13.79
N TYR A 221 -5.14 1.53 12.79
CA TYR A 221 -4.75 0.32 12.08
C TYR A 221 -3.25 0.25 11.85
N ARG A 222 -2.73 -0.97 11.76
CA ARG A 222 -1.43 -1.28 11.19
C ARG A 222 -1.60 -1.84 9.78
N ARG A 223 -0.74 -1.48 8.85
CA ARG A 223 -0.64 -2.12 7.54
C ARG A 223 0.05 -3.48 7.69
N VAL A 224 -0.60 -4.53 7.20
CA VAL A 224 -0.09 -5.92 7.25
C VAL A 224 0.08 -6.57 5.89
N GLY A 225 -0.36 -5.89 4.83
CA GLY A 225 -0.17 -6.35 3.48
C GLY A 225 -0.94 -5.51 2.49
N ARG A 226 -0.99 -6.04 1.28
CA ARG A 226 -1.71 -5.49 0.14
C ARG A 226 -2.65 -6.54 -0.43
N PHE A 227 -3.76 -6.11 -1.01
CA PHE A 227 -4.59 -6.96 -1.84
C PHE A 227 -4.67 -6.46 -3.27
N VAL A 228 -4.90 -7.41 -4.18
CA VAL A 228 -5.25 -7.18 -5.58
C VAL A 228 -6.54 -7.93 -5.87
N PHE A 229 -7.48 -7.26 -6.51
CA PHE A 229 -8.79 -7.78 -6.85
C PHE A 229 -9.13 -7.48 -8.30
N ALA A 230 -9.52 -8.50 -9.06
CA ALA A 230 -9.60 -8.46 -10.52
C ALA A 230 -11.01 -8.80 -11.01
N ASP A 231 -12.04 -8.21 -10.40
CA ASP A 231 -13.43 -8.48 -10.74
C ASP A 231 -14.25 -7.18 -10.64
N PRO A 232 -14.55 -6.54 -11.79
CA PRO A 232 -15.23 -5.25 -11.80
C PRO A 232 -16.70 -5.32 -11.34
N ASP A 233 -17.36 -6.48 -11.45
CA ASP A 233 -18.77 -6.63 -11.12
C ASP A 233 -19.00 -6.66 -9.61
N HIS A 234 -17.97 -7.02 -8.86
CA HIS A 234 -18.02 -7.16 -7.41
C HIS A 234 -17.33 -6.03 -6.64
N VAL A 235 -16.94 -4.92 -7.30
CA VAL A 235 -16.31 -3.76 -6.61
C VAL A 235 -17.25 -3.06 -5.61
N GLY A 236 -18.56 -3.28 -5.74
CA GLY A 236 -19.58 -2.83 -4.78
C GLY A 236 -19.35 -3.35 -3.36
N PHE A 237 -18.73 -4.53 -3.23
CA PHE A 237 -18.28 -5.10 -1.97
C PHE A 237 -17.41 -4.11 -1.18
N PHE A 238 -16.52 -3.40 -1.88
CA PHE A 238 -15.60 -2.42 -1.30
C PHE A 238 -16.19 -1.03 -1.12
N GLY A 239 -17.50 -0.88 -1.33
CA GLY A 239 -18.18 0.40 -1.34
C GLY A 239 -17.83 1.32 -2.50
N LEU A 240 -17.43 0.73 -3.63
CA LEU A 240 -17.13 1.44 -4.87
C LEU A 240 -18.25 1.23 -5.89
N ARG A 241 -18.48 2.22 -6.76
CA ARG A 241 -19.31 2.07 -7.96
C ARG A 241 -18.38 1.81 -9.14
N GLY A 242 -18.66 0.75 -9.88
CA GLY A 242 -18.05 0.54 -11.18
C GLY A 242 -18.46 1.65 -12.14
N GLY A 243 -17.49 2.34 -12.74
CA GLY A 243 -17.76 3.15 -13.92
C GLY A 243 -18.05 2.21 -15.09
N ALA A 244 -19.26 2.27 -15.67
CA ALA A 244 -19.57 1.49 -16.87
C ALA A 244 -18.53 1.74 -17.96
N MET A 245 -18.17 0.69 -18.73
CA MET A 245 -17.46 0.83 -20.00
C MET A 245 -18.33 1.67 -20.95
N LYS A 246 -18.22 2.99 -20.91
CA LYS A 246 -18.60 3.80 -22.06
C LYS A 246 -17.39 3.83 -22.99
N GLN A 247 -17.59 3.27 -24.18
CA GLN A 247 -16.69 3.36 -25.34
C GLN A 247 -16.32 4.83 -25.59
N ASN A 248 -15.29 5.35 -24.91
CA ASN A 248 -14.67 6.63 -25.22
C ASN A 248 -13.44 6.85 -24.33
N LYS A 249 -12.25 6.77 -24.95
CA LYS A 249 -10.93 7.40 -24.68
C LYS A 249 -10.41 7.63 -23.25
N ASN A 250 -11.16 7.34 -22.19
CA ASN A 250 -10.76 7.47 -20.80
C ASN A 250 -10.65 6.07 -20.19
N PRO A 251 -9.56 5.78 -19.45
CA PRO A 251 -9.45 4.51 -18.75
C PRO A 251 -10.60 4.40 -17.73
N PRO A 252 -11.18 3.20 -17.59
CA PRO A 252 -12.24 2.98 -16.63
C PRO A 252 -11.71 3.23 -15.21
N SER A 253 -12.52 3.92 -14.41
CA SER A 253 -12.19 4.30 -13.03
C SER A 253 -13.30 3.86 -12.09
N ALA A 254 -12.90 3.34 -10.91
CA ALA A 254 -13.83 3.18 -9.80
C ALA A 254 -13.95 4.52 -9.07
N LYS A 255 -15.15 4.83 -8.59
CA LYS A 255 -15.40 5.99 -7.71
C LYS A 255 -16.08 5.51 -6.44
N MET A 256 -15.92 6.27 -5.36
CA MET A 256 -16.60 5.99 -4.10
C MET A 256 -18.12 6.02 -4.33
N ALA A 257 -18.80 4.99 -3.85
CA ALA A 257 -20.23 4.79 -4.10
C ALA A 257 -21.14 5.54 -3.12
N ASP A 258 -20.62 5.81 -1.93
CA ASP A 258 -21.42 6.02 -0.74
C ASP A 258 -20.63 6.80 0.29
N ASP A 259 -20.91 8.10 0.37
CA ASP A 259 -20.24 9.01 1.27
C ASP A 259 -20.50 8.68 2.75
N ALA A 260 -21.57 7.92 3.06
CA ALA A 260 -21.90 7.52 4.43
C ALA A 260 -20.98 6.43 4.99
N ARG A 261 -20.27 5.68 4.12
CA ARG A 261 -19.28 4.66 4.52
C ARG A 261 -17.86 5.22 4.64
N ILE A 262 -17.67 6.49 4.33
CA ILE A 262 -16.36 7.14 4.42
C ILE A 262 -15.98 7.26 5.89
N SER A 263 -14.79 6.76 6.21
CA SER A 263 -14.21 6.82 7.54
C SER A 263 -12.85 7.50 7.48
N VAL A 264 -12.54 8.25 8.53
CA VAL A 264 -11.16 8.64 8.82
C VAL A 264 -10.53 7.48 9.56
N ILE A 265 -9.39 7.02 9.08
CA ILE A 265 -8.59 6.01 9.73
C ILE A 265 -7.22 6.58 10.06
N GLU A 266 -6.66 6.12 11.16
CA GLU A 266 -5.30 6.41 11.55
C GLU A 266 -4.43 5.18 11.25
N LEU A 267 -3.38 5.36 10.47
CA LEU A 267 -2.42 4.31 10.17
C LEU A 267 -1.18 4.53 11.04
N VAL A 268 -0.77 3.51 11.81
CA VAL A 268 0.35 3.53 12.77
C VAL A 268 1.33 2.39 12.52
#